data_AF-A0A733RI95-F1
#
_entry.id   AF-A0A733RI95-F1
#
_cell.length_a   1.000
_cell.length_b   1.000
_cell.length_c   1.000
_cell.angle_alpha   90.00
_cell.angle_beta   90.00
_cell.angle_gamma   90.00
#
_symmetry.space_group_name_H-M   'P 1'
#
loop_
_entity.id
_entity.type
_entity.pdbx_description
1 polymer ?
#
loop_
_entity_poly.entity_id
_entity_poly.type
_entity_poly.pdbx_seq_one_letter_code
_entity_poly.pdbx_strand_id
1 'polypeptide(L)' 'MSDEALALLIGEVENGNQNCIDLLCNLALRNDDLGHKVEKLL' A
#
# COMPACT_ATOMS: atom_id res chain seq x y z
N MET A 1 3.79 4.44 8.82
CA MET A 1 3.73 5.14 7.52
C MET A 1 2.67 6.22 7.64
N SER A 2 2.92 7.44 7.15
CA SER A 2 1.90 8.49 7.20
C SER A 2 0.87 8.28 6.09
N ASP A 3 -0.26 8.99 6.19
CA ASP A 3 -1.36 8.87 5.23
C ASP A 3 -0.96 9.45 3.86
N GLU A 4 -0.12 10.49 3.86
CA GLU A 4 0.44 11.08 2.63
C GLU A 4 1.35 10.09 1.90
N ALA A 5 2.19 9.34 2.63
CA ALA A 5 3.06 8.34 2.03
C ALA A 5 2.26 7.17 1.43
N LEU A 6 1.15 6.78 2.08
CA LEU A 6 0.26 5.75 1.54
C LEU A 6 -0.48 6.25 0.29
N ALA A 7 -0.94 7.50 0.27
CA ALA A 7 -1.59 8.09 -0.89
C ALA A 7 -0.64 8.18 -2.09
N LEU A 8 0.63 8.56 -1.87
CA LEU A 8 1.65 8.56 -2.92
C LEU A 8 1.90 7.15 -3.46
N LEU A 9 2.00 6.15 -2.57
CA LEU A 9 2.18 4.75 -2.97
C LEU A 9 1.01 4.26 -3.84
N ILE A 10 -0.23 4.58 -3.46
CA ILE A 10 -1.43 4.23 -4.22
C ILE A 10 -1.40 4.88 -5.60
N GLY A 11 -1.03 6.16 -5.70
CA GLY A 11 -0.91 6.84 -6.99
C GLY A 11 0.11 6.19 -7.92
N GLU A 12 1.25 5.73 -7.39
CA GLU A 12 2.24 4.97 -8.17
C GLU A 12 1.71 3.60 -8.61
N VAL A 13 0.94 2.92 -7.75
CA VAL A 13 0.27 1.65 -8.09
C VAL A 13 -0.74 1.83 -9.22
N GLU A 14 -1.56 2.89 -9.16
CA GLU A 14 -2.52 3.23 -10.22
C GLU A 14 -1.83 3.52 -11.56
N ASN A 15 -0.61 4.08 -11.51
CA ASN A 15 0.23 4.30 -12.69
C ASN A 15 0.94 3.03 -13.19
N GLY A 16 0.69 1.86 -12.59
CA GLY A 16 1.26 0.58 -13.03
C GLY A 16 2.71 0.37 -12.60
N ASN A 17 3.20 1.09 -11.59
CA ASN A 17 4.55 0.89 -11.06
C ASN A 17 4.63 -0.46 -10.31
N GLN A 18 5.22 -1.47 -10.96
CA GLN A 18 5.27 -2.84 -10.42
C GLN A 18 5.94 -2.94 -9.04
N ASN A 19 6.99 -2.15 -8.78
CA ASN A 19 7.67 -2.18 -7.48
C ASN A 19 6.74 -1.68 -6.36
N CYS A 20 5.92 -0.67 -6.66
CA CYS A 20 4.93 -0.13 -5.74
C CYS A 20 3.77 -1.11 -5.54
N ILE A 21 3.37 -1.85 -6.59
CA ILE A 21 2.36 -2.93 -6.49
C ILE A 21 2.86 -4.01 -5.54
N ASP A 22 4.08 -4.51 -5.75
CA ASP A 22 4.66 -5.56 -4.91
C ASP A 22 4.80 -5.09 -3.45
N LEU A 23 5.20 -3.83 -3.24
CA LEU A 23 5.25 -3.23 -1.91
C LEU A 23 3.86 -3.13 -1.27
N LEU A 24 2.84 -2.69 -2.00
CA LEU A 24 1.46 -2.60 -1.49
C LEU A 24 0.93 -3.98 -1.10
N CYS A 25 1.17 -5.00 -1.92
CA CYS A 25 0.82 -6.39 -1.59
C CYS A 25 1.54 -6.87 -0.33
N ASN A 26 2.83 -6.60 -0.19
CA ASN A 26 3.60 -6.96 1.01
C ASN A 26 3.07 -6.24 2.26
N LEU A 27 2.63 -4.99 2.14
CA LEU A 27 2.03 -4.24 3.24
C LEU A 27 0.70 -4.84 3.67
N ALA A 28 -0.16 -5.23 2.72
CA ALA A 28 -1.46 -5.85 3.00
C ALA A 28 -1.35 -7.17 3.79
N LEU A 29 -0.23 -7.89 3.66
CA LEU A 29 0.01 -9.15 4.36
C LEU A 29 0.49 -8.97 5.81
N ARG A 30 0.77 -7.73 6.25
CA ARG A 30 1.22 -7.48 7.62
C ARG A 30 0.08 -7.67 8.60
N ASN A 31 0.35 -8.35 9.71
CA ASN A 31 -0.61 -8.51 10.81
C ASN A 31 -0.46 -7.37 11.84
N ASP A 32 -0.45 -6.14 11.36
CA ASP A 32 -0.40 -4.93 12.17
C ASP A 32 -1.41 -3.89 11.67
N ASP A 33 -1.57 -2.79 12.40
CA ASP A 33 -2.56 -1.75 12.07
C ASP A 33 -2.39 -1.19 10.66
N LEU A 34 -1.15 -1.11 10.17
CA LEU A 34 -0.88 -0.66 8.81
C LEU A 34 -1.32 -1.69 7.78
N GLY A 35 -1.03 -2.98 8.00
CA GLY A 35 -1.49 -4.04 7.11
C GLY A 35 -3.00 -4.13 7.05
N HIS A 36 -3.69 -4.08 8.20
CA HIS A 36 -5.16 -4.04 8.22
C HIS A 36 -5.73 -2.78 7.57
N LYS A 37 -5.03 -1.64 7.64
CA LYS A 37 -5.43 -0.41 6.93
C LYS A 37 -5.29 -0.57 5.43
N VAL A 38 -4.19 -1.14 4.94
CA VAL A 38 -3.94 -1.37 3.51
C VAL A 38 -4.87 -2.45 2.95
N GLU A 39 -5.10 -3.54 3.68
CA GLU A 39 -6.03 -4.61 3.30
C GLU A 39 -7.45 -4.08 3.09
N LYS A 40 -7.92 -3.14 3.91
CA LYS A 40 -9.24 -2.51 3.75
C LYS A 40 -9.36 -1.57 2.54
N LEU A 41 -8.24 -1.13 1.98
CA LEU A 41 -8.20 -0.23 0.83
C LEU A 41 -8.21 -0.99 -0.52
N LEU A 42 -7.82 -2.26 -0.50
CA LEU A 42 -7.84 -3.17 -1.65
C LEU A 42 -9.21 -3.86 -1.81
#